data_AF-A0A9X9EQ77-F1
#
_entry.id   AF-A0A9X9EQ77-F1
#
_cell.length_a   1.000
_cell.length_b   1.000
_cell.length_c   1.000
_cell.angle_alpha   90.00
_cell.angle_beta   90.00
_cell.angle_gamma   90.00
#
_symmetry.space_group_name_H-M   'P 1'
#
loop_
_entity.id
_entity.type
_entity.pdbx_description
1 polymer ?
#
loop_
_entity_poly.entity_id
_entity_poly.type
_entity_poly.pdbx_seq_one_letter_code
_entity_poly.pdbx_strand_id
1 'polypeptide(L)'
;MKTAVFMGIGFYSLTIIIHVLIINGIIPLTWVNGGRSESLAAQLPISIMNTIISIIGGIFTLFVGRNILYKGITVICWFFVVLWSFGFILQLFGTAFEKMVCSLILLLGVISNLRMAIETR
;
A
#
# COMPACT_ATOMS: atom_id res chain seq x y z
N MET A 1 14.65 -1.24 12.71
CA MET A 1 14.49 -1.80 11.35
C MET A 1 13.61 -3.04 11.26
N LYS A 2 13.84 -4.10 12.06
CA LYS A 2 13.02 -5.32 12.02
C LYS A 2 11.52 -5.03 12.09
N THR A 3 11.10 -4.16 13.01
CA THR A 3 9.70 -3.73 13.15
C THR A 3 9.17 -3.05 11.89
N ALA A 4 9.93 -2.15 11.26
CA ALA A 4 9.51 -1.47 10.04
C ALA A 4 9.29 -2.46 8.89
N VAL A 5 10.20 -3.44 8.74
CA VAL A 5 10.06 -4.51 7.75
C VAL A 5 8.80 -5.34 8.00
N PHE A 6 8.51 -5.73 9.25
CA PHE A 6 7.28 -6.45 9.58
C PHE A 6 6.01 -5.62 9.33
N MET A 7 6.04 -4.33 9.64
CA MET A 7 4.95 -3.41 9.32
C MET A 7 4.73 -3.33 7.79
N GLY A 8 5.81 -3.26 7.02
CA GLY A 8 5.76 -3.27 5.56
C GLY A 8 5.18 -4.57 5.01
N ILE A 9 5.64 -5.72 5.50
CA ILE A 9 5.07 -7.03 5.13
C ILE A 9 3.56 -7.04 5.41
N GLY A 10 3.14 -6.65 6.62
CA GLY A 10 1.73 -6.56 6.99
C GLY A 10 0.93 -5.64 6.07
N PHE A 11 1.44 -4.44 5.79
CA PHE A 11 0.84 -3.49 4.86
C PHE A 11 0.64 -4.09 3.46
N TYR A 12 1.69 -4.66 2.86
CA TYR A 12 1.61 -5.20 1.51
C TYR A 12 0.69 -6.42 1.43
N SER A 13 0.74 -7.31 2.42
CA SER A 13 -0.16 -8.46 2.50
C SER A 13 -1.63 -8.05 2.61
N LEU A 14 -1.95 -7.12 3.51
CA LEU A 14 -3.33 -6.63 3.68
C LEU A 14 -3.83 -5.90 2.43
N THR A 15 -2.97 -5.11 1.78
CA THR A 15 -3.31 -4.40 0.54
C THR A 15 -3.63 -5.39 -0.59
N ILE A 16 -2.81 -6.44 -0.75
CA ILE A 16 -3.06 -7.52 -1.73
C ILE A 16 -4.38 -8.21 -1.42
N ILE A 17 -4.63 -8.57 -0.16
CA ILE A 17 -5.88 -9.23 0.26
C ILE A 17 -7.09 -8.37 -0.10
N ILE A 18 -7.06 -7.06 0.23
CA ILE A 18 -8.17 -6.15 -0.11
C ILE A 18 -8.42 -6.15 -1.62
N HIS A 19 -7.39 -5.99 -2.45
CA HIS A 19 -7.61 -5.95 -3.90
C HIS A 19 -8.09 -7.29 -4.46
N VAL A 20 -7.62 -8.42 -3.93
CA VAL A 20 -8.16 -9.75 -4.27
C VAL A 20 -9.63 -9.87 -3.90
N LEU A 21 -10.03 -9.38 -2.72
CA LEU A 21 -11.43 -9.40 -2.29
C LEU A 21 -12.33 -8.50 -3.16
N ILE A 22 -11.81 -7.36 -3.63
CA ILE A 22 -12.51 -6.46 -4.58
C ILE A 22 -12.68 -7.16 -5.94
N ILE A 23 -11.62 -7.78 -6.47
CA ILE A 23 -11.64 -8.48 -7.76
C ILE A 23 -12.64 -9.64 -7.75
N ASN A 24 -12.73 -10.36 -6.63
CA ASN A 24 -13.70 -11.46 -6.46
C ASN A 24 -15.12 -10.96 -6.09
N GLY A 25 -15.35 -9.66 -6.00
CA GLY A 25 -16.67 -9.07 -5.67
C GLY A 25 -17.13 -9.28 -4.23
N ILE A 26 -16.26 -9.77 -3.33
CA ILE A 26 -16.57 -9.96 -1.91
C ILE A 26 -16.66 -8.60 -1.21
N ILE A 27 -15.74 -7.68 -1.52
CA ILE A 27 -15.86 -6.28 -1.12
C ILE A 27 -16.60 -5.52 -2.24
N PRO A 28 -17.78 -4.93 -1.95
CA PRO A 28 -18.55 -4.20 -2.96
C PRO A 28 -17.77 -3.00 -3.49
N LEU A 29 -17.88 -2.74 -4.80
CA LEU A 29 -17.27 -1.56 -5.43
C LEU A 29 -17.66 -0.26 -4.71
N THR A 30 -18.91 -0.16 -4.27
CA THR A 30 -19.44 1.02 -3.57
C THR A 30 -18.71 1.32 -2.25
N TRP A 31 -17.97 0.36 -1.70
CA TRP A 31 -17.18 0.54 -0.48
C TRP A 31 -15.77 1.07 -0.76
N VAL A 32 -15.22 0.85 -1.95
CA VAL A 32 -13.78 1.07 -2.24
C VAL A 32 -13.51 2.05 -3.38
N ASN A 33 -14.59 2.67 -3.87
CA ASN A 33 -14.53 3.47 -5.08
C ASN A 33 -14.85 4.94 -4.84
N GLY A 34 -15.67 5.30 -3.85
CA GLY A 34 -15.99 6.70 -3.53
C GLY A 34 -16.55 7.52 -4.70
N GLY A 35 -17.01 6.86 -5.78
CA GLY A 35 -17.44 7.49 -7.04
C GLY A 35 -16.33 7.75 -8.07
N ARG A 36 -15.09 7.26 -7.87
CA ARG A 36 -13.93 7.53 -8.75
C ARG A 36 -13.96 6.74 -10.07
N SER A 37 -14.58 5.57 -10.08
CA SER A 37 -14.79 4.70 -11.24
C SER A 37 -16.28 4.50 -11.48
N GLU A 38 -16.72 4.50 -12.74
CA GLU A 38 -18.16 4.37 -13.06
C GLU A 38 -18.68 2.93 -12.93
N SER A 39 -17.80 1.93 -13.00
CA SER A 39 -18.17 0.53 -12.99
C SER A 39 -17.08 -0.37 -12.39
N LEU A 40 -17.43 -1.62 -12.08
CA LEU A 40 -16.48 -2.63 -11.64
C LEU A 40 -15.43 -2.91 -12.72
N ALA A 41 -15.83 -2.87 -14.00
CA ALA A 41 -14.94 -3.04 -15.13
C ALA A 41 -13.88 -1.93 -15.21
N ALA A 42 -14.24 -0.68 -14.87
CA ALA A 42 -13.29 0.43 -14.79
C ALA A 42 -12.36 0.34 -13.56
N GLN A 43 -12.85 -0.20 -12.44
CA GLN A 43 -12.06 -0.39 -11.21
C GLN A 43 -11.10 -1.58 -11.28
N LEU A 44 -11.44 -2.60 -12.07
CA LEU A 44 -10.66 -3.84 -12.19
C LEU A 44 -9.19 -3.60 -12.57
N PRO A 45 -8.85 -2.85 -13.64
CA PRO A 45 -7.45 -2.59 -14.00
C PRO A 45 -6.70 -1.83 -12.90
N ILE A 46 -7.37 -0.92 -12.18
CA ILE A 46 -6.78 -0.19 -11.06
C ILE A 46 -6.41 -1.16 -9.93
N SER A 47 -7.32 -2.09 -9.60
CA SER A 47 -7.08 -3.09 -8.55
C SER A 47 -5.97 -4.07 -8.93
N ILE A 48 -5.90 -4.48 -10.19
CA ILE A 48 -4.82 -5.34 -10.71
C ILE A 48 -3.47 -4.61 -10.60
N MET A 49 -3.39 -3.36 -11.07
CA MET A 49 -2.16 -2.56 -10.99
C MET A 49 -1.71 -2.34 -9.56
N ASN A 50 -2.62 -2.00 -8.64
CA ASN A 50 -2.27 -1.87 -7.22
C ASN A 50 -1.79 -3.19 -6.61
N THR A 51 -2.38 -4.32 -7.01
CA THR A 51 -1.93 -5.64 -6.56
C THR A 51 -0.49 -5.90 -7.01
N ILE A 52 -0.18 -5.62 -8.29
CA ILE A 52 1.18 -5.78 -8.84
C ILE A 52 2.18 -4.87 -8.11
N ILE A 53 1.85 -3.58 -7.94
CA ILE A 53 2.70 -2.62 -7.22
C ILE A 53 2.93 -3.09 -5.77
N SER A 54 1.90 -3.65 -5.12
CA SER A 54 2.00 -4.18 -3.76
C SER A 54 2.88 -5.42 -3.68
N ILE A 55 2.83 -6.32 -4.67
CA ILE A 55 3.73 -7.48 -4.74
C ILE A 55 5.18 -7.01 -4.88
N ILE A 56 5.45 -6.07 -5.80
CA ILE A 56 6.79 -5.50 -6.01
C ILE A 56 7.30 -4.84 -4.72
N GLY A 57 6.47 -4.02 -4.07
CA GLY A 57 6.82 -3.37 -2.81
C GLY A 57 7.05 -4.36 -1.65
N GLY A 58 6.27 -5.45 -1.60
CA GLY A 58 6.48 -6.54 -0.64
C GLY A 58 7.82 -7.25 -0.83
N ILE A 59 8.15 -7.60 -2.08
CA ILE A 59 9.46 -8.18 -2.43
C ILE A 59 10.59 -7.23 -2.06
N PHE A 60 10.46 -5.95 -2.41
CA PHE A 60 11.43 -4.92 -2.03
C PHE A 60 11.63 -4.84 -0.51
N THR A 61 10.55 -4.88 0.27
CA THR A 61 10.60 -4.86 1.74
C THR A 61 11.40 -6.03 2.30
N LEU A 62 11.27 -7.23 1.70
CA LEU A 62 12.08 -8.40 2.09
C LEU A 62 13.57 -8.19 1.79
N PHE A 63 13.90 -7.56 0.66
CA PHE A 63 15.29 -7.22 0.34
C PHE A 63 15.89 -6.22 1.33
N VAL A 64 15.13 -5.17 1.69
CA VAL A 64 15.54 -4.18 2.72
C VAL A 64 15.82 -4.88 4.06
N GLY A 65 14.97 -5.84 4.44
CA GLY A 65 15.11 -6.61 5.67
C GLY A 65 16.34 -7.53 5.72
N ARG A 66 16.91 -7.91 4.57
CA ARG A 66 18.16 -8.71 4.49
C ARG A 66 19.43 -7.90 4.69
N ASN A 67 19.30 -6.66 5.14
CA ASN A 67 20.42 -5.78 5.41
C ASN A 67 21.30 -5.39 4.22
N ILE A 68 20.85 -5.58 2.99
CA ILE A 68 21.57 -5.13 1.79
C ILE A 68 21.35 -3.61 1.67
N LEU A 69 22.38 -2.78 1.90
CA LEU A 69 22.24 -1.32 1.93
C LEU A 69 22.90 -0.71 0.68
N TYR A 70 22.12 0.03 -0.10
CA TYR A 70 22.58 0.82 -1.23
C TYR A 70 21.86 2.17 -1.21
N LYS A 71 22.52 3.26 -1.61
CA LYS A 71 21.89 4.60 -1.70
C LYS A 71 20.58 4.60 -2.49
N GLY A 72 20.47 3.72 -3.50
CA GLY A 72 19.24 3.53 -4.28
C GLY A 72 18.04 3.04 -3.46
N ILE A 73 18.26 2.21 -2.43
CA ILE A 73 17.19 1.69 -1.57
C ILE A 73 16.52 2.83 -0.79
N THR A 74 17.30 3.75 -0.23
CA THR A 74 16.76 4.92 0.49
C THR A 74 15.89 5.78 -0.43
N VAL A 75 16.32 6.01 -1.67
CA VAL A 75 15.54 6.76 -2.67
C VAL A 75 14.21 6.06 -2.97
N ILE A 76 14.23 4.73 -3.14
CA ILE A 76 13.02 3.94 -3.38
C ILE A 76 12.08 3.96 -2.17
N CYS A 77 12.61 3.85 -0.94
CA CYS A 77 11.80 3.98 0.27
C CYS A 77 11.10 5.35 0.34
N TRP A 78 11.81 6.44 0.04
CA TRP A 78 11.21 7.78 -0.03
C TRP A 78 10.15 7.90 -1.12
N PHE A 79 10.38 7.29 -2.29
CA PHE A 79 9.35 7.22 -3.34
C PHE A 79 8.09 6.51 -2.83
N PHE A 80 8.23 5.38 -2.14
CA PHE A 80 7.08 4.70 -1.53
C PHE A 80 6.39 5.52 -0.45
N VAL A 81 7.14 6.27 0.38
CA VAL A 81 6.53 7.20 1.35
C VAL A 81 5.59 8.17 0.65
N VAL A 82 6.03 8.82 -0.43
CA VAL A 82 5.21 9.78 -1.17
C VAL A 82 4.01 9.08 -1.81
N LEU A 83 4.23 7.95 -2.48
CA LEU A 83 3.18 7.18 -3.15
C LEU A 83 2.05 6.78 -2.18
N TRP A 84 2.42 6.17 -1.05
CA TRP A 84 1.43 5.70 -0.06
C TRP A 84 0.81 6.85 0.73
N SER A 85 1.52 7.97 0.91
CA SER A 85 0.94 9.17 1.52
C SER A 85 -0.13 9.79 0.61
N PHE A 86 0.10 9.82 -0.69
CA PHE A 86 -0.91 10.27 -1.65
C PHE A 86 -2.15 9.38 -1.62
N GLY A 87 -1.96 8.06 -1.64
CA GLY A 87 -3.04 7.10 -1.47
C GLY A 87 -3.79 7.30 -0.15
N PHE A 88 -3.08 7.50 0.95
CA PHE A 88 -3.66 7.75 2.27
C PHE A 88 -4.61 8.96 2.25
N ILE A 89 -4.13 10.08 1.70
CA ILE A 89 -4.92 11.32 1.59
C ILE A 89 -6.17 11.07 0.73
N LEU A 90 -6.05 10.42 -0.43
CA LEU A 90 -7.20 10.09 -1.27
C LEU A 90 -8.24 9.24 -0.53
N GLN A 91 -7.77 8.34 0.33
CA GLN A 91 -8.63 7.46 1.12
C GLN A 91 -9.41 8.19 2.22
N LEU A 92 -8.86 9.27 2.76
CA LEU A 92 -9.55 10.14 3.71
C LEU A 92 -10.73 10.90 3.09
N PHE A 93 -10.72 11.10 1.77
CA PHE A 93 -11.85 11.68 1.03
C PHE A 93 -12.81 10.63 0.46
N GLY A 94 -12.57 9.35 0.77
CA GLY A 94 -13.34 8.23 0.25
C GLY A 94 -14.64 7.91 0.99
N THR A 95 -15.09 6.67 0.85
CA THR A 95 -16.23 6.12 1.61
C THR A 95 -15.90 5.91 3.10
N ALA A 96 -16.88 5.47 3.90
CA ALA A 96 -16.64 5.09 5.29
C ALA A 96 -15.62 3.94 5.43
N PHE A 97 -15.72 2.90 4.59
CA PHE A 97 -14.77 1.78 4.59
C PHE A 97 -13.36 2.25 4.23
N GLU A 98 -13.27 3.15 3.25
CA GLU A 98 -12.01 3.76 2.85
C GLU A 98 -11.36 4.49 4.03
N LYS A 99 -12.10 5.40 4.66
CA LYS A 99 -11.62 6.21 5.78
C LYS A 99 -11.25 5.39 7.00
N MET A 100 -11.98 4.31 7.31
CA MET A 100 -11.80 3.56 8.56
C MET A 100 -10.84 2.38 8.44
N VAL A 101 -10.72 1.77 7.25
CA VAL A 101 -9.94 0.53 7.07
C VAL A 101 -8.72 0.80 6.18
N CYS A 102 -8.97 1.22 4.94
CA CYS A 102 -7.89 1.38 3.96
C CYS A 102 -6.92 2.50 4.35
N SER A 103 -7.40 3.59 4.95
CA SER A 103 -6.53 4.69 5.40
C SER A 103 -5.56 4.22 6.50
N LEU A 104 -6.01 3.37 7.42
CA LEU A 104 -5.16 2.82 8.49
C LEU A 104 -4.09 1.88 7.92
N ILE A 105 -4.47 1.07 6.92
CA ILE A 105 -3.53 0.20 6.20
C ILE A 105 -2.48 1.05 5.46
N LEU A 106 -2.90 2.10 4.76
CA LEU A 106 -1.97 3.00 4.07
C LEU A 106 -1.06 3.76 5.04
N LEU A 107 -1.59 4.19 6.19
CA LEU A 107 -0.80 4.82 7.26
C LEU A 107 0.29 3.87 7.78
N LEU A 108 -0.03 2.59 7.96
CA LEU A 108 0.95 1.55 8.31
C LEU A 108 2.07 1.48 7.24
N GLY A 109 1.70 1.50 5.96
CA GLY A 109 2.62 1.51 4.84
C GLY A 109 3.53 2.75 4.80
N VAL A 110 2.97 3.93 5.07
CA VAL A 110 3.72 5.19 5.16
C VAL A 110 4.73 5.13 6.30
N ILE A 111 4.31 4.76 7.51
CA ILE A 111 5.20 4.69 8.68
C ILE A 111 6.31 3.65 8.45
N SER A 112 5.95 2.49 7.89
CA SER A 112 6.91 1.44 7.53
C SER A 112 8.01 1.98 6.60
N ASN A 113 7.62 2.55 5.45
CA ASN A 113 8.57 3.03 4.45
C ASN A 113 9.37 4.23 4.94
N LEU A 114 8.75 5.12 5.75
CA LEU A 114 9.43 6.25 6.36
C LEU A 114 10.54 5.79 7.30
N ARG A 115 10.24 4.80 8.17
CA ARG A 115 11.25 4.20 9.04
C ARG A 115 12.35 3.52 8.24
N MET A 116 12.02 2.78 7.17
CA MET A 116 13.03 2.17 6.30
C MET A 116 13.88 3.19 5.55
N ALA A 117 13.34 4.40 5.27
CA ALA A 117 14.07 5.48 4.61
C ALA A 117 15.01 6.25 5.55
N ILE A 118 14.58 6.49 6.79
CA ILE A 118 15.27 7.37 7.75
C ILE A 118 16.19 6.61 8.69
N GLU A 119 15.89 5.34 9.04
CA GLU A 119 16.76 4.56 9.93
C GLU A 119 18.11 4.33 9.24
N THR A 120 19.05 5.23 9.53
CA THR A 120 20.47 5.07 9.28
C THR A 120 20.95 3.83 10.01
N ARG A 121 21.65 2.96 9.30
CA ARG A 121 22.40 1.86 9.89
C ARG A 121 23.82 2.31 10.19
#